data_AF-A0A970TRQ1-F1
#
_entry.id   AF-A0A970TRQ1-F1
#
_cell.length_a   1.000
_cell.length_b   1.000
_cell.length_c   1.000
_cell.angle_alpha   90.00
_cell.angle_beta   90.00
_cell.angle_gamma   90.00
#
_symmetry.space_group_name_H-M   'P 1'
#
loop_
_entity.id
_entity.type
_entity.pdbx_description
1 polymer ?
#
loop_
_entity_poly.entity_id
_entity_poly.type
_entity_poly.pdbx_seq_one_letter_code
_entity_poly.pdbx_strand_id
1 'polypeptide(L)'
;MGSRINIIASTKLDQQADFSSYPAAVPQMELNTNIEEARKKKEEGMEADAVYGVSVFTCTNRPQLMDQVFNNHLQQAYTPCELVIVLNNNSMDLEEWELRAALYSNIKVFQLDEKVSLGQCNNYAIQNCSYNYVAKFDDDDYYAPYYLKDMMAAFNYSQADIVGKSCRFIYFKSKSILGLYSPCPEFSYVNYVVGATMVFKKEVWQKIKFPDVTEGEDTKFQQDSIDGGFKIFAADRYNYVTIREENPNKHTFQLDDDTYISYCQRLIPIKNFLPLITR
;
A
#
# COMPACT_ATOMS: atom_id res chain seq x y z
N MET A 1 57.48 -5.34 25.26
CA MET A 1 57.80 -6.03 26.54
C MET A 1 56.99 -5.34 27.60
N GLY A 2 56.11 -5.94 28.38
CA GLY A 2 55.79 -7.32 28.72
C GLY A 2 55.10 -7.19 30.07
N SER A 3 53.78 -7.42 30.14
CA SER A 3 53.21 -8.65 30.69
C SER A 3 53.07 -8.63 32.22
N ARG A 4 51.81 -8.48 32.66
CA ARG A 4 51.09 -9.14 33.79
C ARG A 4 51.74 -9.09 35.18
N ILE A 5 50.98 -9.04 36.28
CA ILE A 5 50.49 -10.23 37.00
C ILE A 5 49.79 -9.71 38.29
N ASN A 6 48.48 -9.93 38.47
CA ASN A 6 47.82 -10.68 39.58
C ASN A 6 47.04 -9.76 40.55
N ILE A 7 45.95 -10.12 41.24
CA ILE A 7 45.07 -11.30 41.40
C ILE A 7 43.93 -10.85 42.36
N ILE A 8 42.67 -11.30 42.14
CA ILE A 8 41.65 -11.85 43.10
C ILE A 8 41.39 -11.07 44.42
N ALA A 9 40.21 -10.81 44.99
CA ALA A 9 38.89 -11.46 45.02
C ALA A 9 37.79 -10.53 45.61
N SER A 10 36.55 -10.97 45.41
CA SER A 10 35.30 -10.82 46.21
C SER A 10 35.45 -10.45 47.70
N THR A 11 34.53 -9.69 48.32
CA THR A 11 33.22 -10.18 48.83
C THR A 11 32.35 -9.04 49.42
N LYS A 12 31.02 -9.15 49.21
CA LYS A 12 29.82 -8.89 50.08
C LYS A 12 30.03 -8.30 51.49
N LEU A 13 29.12 -7.58 52.17
CA LEU A 13 27.79 -6.95 51.99
C LEU A 13 27.51 -6.20 53.34
N ASP A 14 26.58 -5.24 53.30
CA ASP A 14 25.82 -4.62 54.39
C ASP A 14 26.50 -3.68 55.41
N GLN A 15 26.10 -2.40 55.41
CA GLN A 15 25.19 -1.85 56.43
C GLN A 15 24.71 -0.41 56.13
N GLN A 16 23.39 -0.23 56.24
CA GLN A 16 22.59 0.96 56.60
C GLN A 16 22.60 2.21 55.71
N ALA A 17 21.50 2.41 54.97
CA ALA A 17 21.15 3.69 54.34
C ALA A 17 20.41 4.61 55.33
N ASP A 18 20.91 5.83 55.45
CA ASP A 18 20.30 6.97 56.15
C ASP A 18 19.11 7.51 55.35
N PHE A 19 17.94 7.59 55.97
CA PHE A 19 16.69 8.06 55.35
C PHE A 19 16.34 9.52 55.68
N SER A 20 17.30 10.32 56.17
CA SER A 20 17.04 11.71 56.58
C SER A 20 17.06 12.77 55.47
N SER A 21 17.10 12.40 54.19
CA SER A 21 17.12 13.36 53.07
C SER A 21 16.12 13.09 51.94
N TYR A 22 14.87 12.75 52.27
CA TYR A 22 13.80 12.83 51.27
C TYR A 22 13.39 14.29 51.05
N PRO A 23 13.34 14.79 49.79
CA PRO A 23 12.80 16.12 49.52
C PRO A 23 11.34 16.19 49.93
N ALA A 24 10.91 17.37 50.38
CA ALA A 24 9.53 17.64 50.78
C ALA A 24 8.54 17.24 49.67
N ALA A 25 7.39 16.67 50.06
CA ALA A 25 6.34 16.30 49.12
C ALA A 25 5.94 17.50 48.27
N VAL A 26 5.93 17.32 46.94
CA VAL A 26 5.50 18.32 45.97
C VAL A 26 4.07 18.77 46.34
N PRO A 27 3.80 20.08 46.50
CA PRO A 27 2.48 20.58 46.86
C PRO A 27 1.41 20.02 45.91
N GLN A 28 0.27 19.56 46.47
CA GLN A 28 -0.82 18.94 45.71
C GLN A 28 -1.28 19.76 44.50
N MET A 29 -1.17 21.09 44.59
CA MET A 29 -1.50 22.02 43.52
C MET A 29 -0.53 21.90 42.34
N GLU A 30 0.79 21.84 42.57
CA GLU A 30 1.80 21.63 41.53
C GLU A 30 1.70 20.22 40.90
N LEU A 31 1.29 19.21 41.68
CA LEU A 31 1.02 17.87 41.15
C LEU A 31 -0.17 17.89 40.17
N ASN A 32 -1.23 18.62 40.52
CA ASN A 32 -2.42 18.73 39.67
C ASN A 32 -2.16 19.52 38.39
N THR A 33 -1.36 20.60 38.45
CA THR A 33 -0.97 21.38 37.26
C THR A 33 -0.11 20.54 36.31
N ASN A 34 0.84 19.77 36.85
CA ASN A 34 1.67 18.86 36.06
C ASN A 34 0.86 17.71 35.43
N ILE A 35 -0.18 17.22 36.09
CA ILE A 35 -1.10 16.20 35.54
C ILE A 35 -1.98 16.80 34.44
N GLU A 36 -2.47 18.04 34.60
CA GLU A 36 -3.25 18.73 33.57
C GLU A 36 -2.39 19.10 32.36
N GLU A 37 -1.16 19.57 32.53
CA GLU A 37 -0.22 19.83 31.43
C GLU A 37 0.22 18.53 30.73
N ALA A 38 0.40 17.44 31.48
CA ALA A 38 0.68 16.12 30.91
C ALA A 38 -0.54 15.55 30.16
N ARG A 39 -1.77 15.78 30.65
CA ARG A 39 -3.01 15.44 29.95
C ARG A 39 -3.19 16.28 28.69
N LYS A 40 -2.93 17.59 28.77
CA LYS A 40 -2.96 18.48 27.60
C LYS A 40 -1.92 18.10 26.56
N LYS A 41 -0.68 17.76 26.95
CA LYS A 41 0.33 17.23 26.01
C LYS A 41 -0.05 15.86 25.43
N LYS A 42 -0.82 15.05 26.17
CA LYS A 42 -1.33 13.76 25.68
C LYS A 42 -2.56 13.92 24.77
N GLU A 43 -3.36 14.95 24.98
CA GLU A 43 -4.53 15.32 24.16
C GLU A 43 -4.17 16.17 22.93
N GLU A 44 -3.13 17.02 23.03
CA GLU A 44 -2.55 17.83 21.96
C GLU A 44 -1.49 17.06 21.14
N GLY A 45 -1.09 15.86 21.60
CA GLY A 45 -0.05 15.01 21.00
C GLY A 45 -0.51 13.61 20.59
N MET A 46 -1.81 13.37 20.45
CA MET A 46 -2.35 12.12 19.87
C MET A 46 -2.99 12.40 18.50
N GLU A 47 -2.19 12.82 17.53
CA GLU A 47 -2.30 12.16 16.24
C GLU A 47 -1.87 10.72 16.51
N ALA A 48 -2.75 9.74 16.29
CA ALA A 48 -2.34 8.35 16.36
C ALA A 48 -1.16 8.19 15.40
N ASP A 49 0.06 8.00 15.93
CA ASP A 49 1.25 7.74 15.12
C ASP A 49 0.86 6.73 14.06
N ALA A 50 0.83 7.17 12.80
CA ALA A 50 0.33 6.35 11.72
C ALA A 50 1.17 5.07 11.70
N VAL A 51 0.52 3.92 11.86
CA VAL A 51 1.24 2.65 12.00
C VAL A 51 2.01 2.42 10.70
N TYR A 52 3.31 2.20 10.81
CA TYR A 52 4.16 1.96 9.64
C TYR A 52 3.79 0.63 8.99
N GLY A 53 3.41 0.66 7.72
CA GLY A 53 3.01 -0.53 6.96
C GLY A 53 2.36 -0.18 5.63
N VAL A 54 1.82 -1.17 4.93
CA VAL A 54 1.07 -0.95 3.68
C VAL A 54 -0.34 -1.52 3.79
N SER A 55 -1.35 -0.71 3.55
CA SER A 55 -2.71 -1.19 3.32
C SER A 55 -2.95 -1.32 1.82
N VAL A 56 -3.19 -2.54 1.35
CA VAL A 56 -3.65 -2.78 -0.01
C VAL A 56 -5.16 -2.57 -0.04
N PHE A 57 -5.70 -1.92 -1.06
CA PHE A 57 -7.13 -1.93 -1.31
C PHE A 57 -7.46 -2.40 -2.73
N THR A 58 -8.59 -3.07 -2.86
CA THR A 58 -9.15 -3.54 -4.14
C THR A 58 -10.65 -3.32 -4.14
N CYS A 59 -11.14 -2.58 -5.14
CA CYS A 59 -12.56 -2.46 -5.43
C CYS A 59 -12.90 -3.45 -6.56
N THR A 60 -13.97 -4.23 -6.42
CA THR A 60 -14.36 -5.22 -7.42
C THR A 60 -15.87 -5.31 -7.57
N ASN A 61 -16.33 -5.49 -8.80
CA ASN A 61 -17.71 -5.87 -9.14
C ASN A 61 -17.77 -7.27 -9.79
N ARG A 62 -16.69 -8.05 -9.68
CA ARG A 62 -16.44 -9.32 -10.39
C ARG A 62 -16.29 -10.48 -9.40
N PRO A 63 -17.37 -11.19 -9.03
CA PRO A 63 -17.31 -12.28 -8.05
C PRO A 63 -16.32 -13.39 -8.42
N GLN A 64 -16.15 -13.68 -9.70
CA GLN A 64 -15.23 -14.70 -10.18
C GLN A 64 -13.73 -14.38 -9.95
N LEU A 65 -13.38 -13.15 -9.55
CA LEU A 65 -11.99 -12.74 -9.30
C LEU A 65 -11.57 -12.84 -7.83
N MET A 66 -12.41 -13.39 -6.94
CA MET A 66 -12.08 -13.57 -5.52
C MET A 66 -10.70 -14.20 -5.32
N ASP A 67 -10.44 -15.35 -5.93
CA ASP A 67 -9.15 -16.03 -5.77
C ASP A 67 -7.97 -15.16 -6.24
N GLN A 68 -8.13 -14.41 -7.33
CA GLN A 68 -7.09 -13.52 -7.85
C GLN A 68 -6.78 -12.39 -6.85
N VAL A 69 -7.81 -11.74 -6.31
CA VAL A 69 -7.68 -10.66 -5.32
C VAL A 69 -6.94 -11.15 -4.07
N PHE A 70 -7.37 -12.29 -3.51
CA PHE A 70 -6.73 -12.86 -2.33
C PHE A 70 -5.29 -13.30 -2.62
N ASN A 71 -5.04 -13.98 -3.74
CA ASN A 71 -3.70 -14.47 -4.08
C ASN A 71 -2.71 -13.33 -4.32
N ASN A 72 -3.13 -12.25 -4.99
CA ASN A 72 -2.29 -11.08 -5.23
C ASN A 72 -1.80 -10.45 -3.91
N HIS A 73 -2.65 -10.38 -2.89
CA HIS A 73 -2.28 -9.91 -1.57
C HIS A 73 -1.45 -10.92 -0.77
N LEU A 74 -1.94 -12.15 -0.65
CA LEU A 74 -1.35 -13.19 0.22
C LEU A 74 0.06 -13.59 -0.20
N GLN A 75 0.41 -13.43 -1.48
CA GLN A 75 1.76 -13.73 -1.97
C GLN A 75 2.77 -12.60 -1.72
N GLN A 76 2.34 -11.42 -1.24
CA GLN A 76 3.26 -10.30 -1.00
C GLN A 76 4.25 -10.62 0.12
N ALA A 77 5.52 -10.34 -0.14
CA ALA A 77 6.61 -10.57 0.80
C ALA A 77 6.86 -9.38 1.75
N TYR A 78 6.12 -8.29 1.61
CA TYR A 78 6.23 -7.10 2.47
C TYR A 78 5.34 -7.21 3.69
N THR A 79 5.87 -6.85 4.87
CA THR A 79 5.16 -6.88 6.15
C THR A 79 5.61 -5.69 7.02
N PRO A 80 4.71 -5.06 7.79
CA PRO A 80 3.28 -5.38 7.93
C PRO A 80 2.44 -4.93 6.73
N CYS A 81 1.44 -5.74 6.38
CA CYS A 81 0.55 -5.53 5.24
C CYS A 81 -0.88 -6.00 5.58
N GLU A 82 -1.91 -5.29 5.09
CA GLU A 82 -3.32 -5.69 5.16
C GLU A 82 -4.02 -5.54 3.80
N LEU A 83 -5.21 -6.11 3.66
CA LEU A 83 -6.07 -5.97 2.49
C LEU A 83 -7.45 -5.43 2.90
N VAL A 84 -7.92 -4.40 2.18
CA VAL A 84 -9.28 -3.90 2.25
C VAL A 84 -9.97 -4.15 0.92
N ILE A 85 -11.04 -4.93 0.93
CA ILE A 85 -11.81 -5.27 -0.27
C ILE A 85 -13.15 -4.52 -0.22
N VAL A 86 -13.51 -3.87 -1.32
CA VAL A 86 -14.84 -3.26 -1.50
C VAL A 86 -15.56 -3.93 -2.67
N LEU A 87 -16.66 -4.60 -2.38
CA LEU A 87 -17.56 -5.16 -3.37
C LEU A 87 -18.51 -4.05 -3.85
N ASN A 88 -18.56 -3.79 -5.15
CA ASN A 88 -19.37 -2.73 -5.75
C ASN A 88 -20.36 -3.32 -6.77
N ASN A 89 -21.11 -4.31 -6.32
CA ASN A 89 -22.18 -4.96 -7.07
C ASN A 89 -23.16 -5.56 -6.05
N ASN A 90 -24.43 -5.15 -6.15
CA ASN A 90 -25.47 -5.52 -5.18
C ASN A 90 -25.82 -7.02 -5.22
N SER A 91 -25.44 -7.72 -6.30
CA SER A 91 -25.69 -9.15 -6.48
C SER A 91 -24.56 -10.05 -5.95
N MET A 92 -23.44 -9.47 -5.50
CA MET A 92 -22.34 -10.23 -4.92
C MET A 92 -22.69 -10.68 -3.50
N ASP A 93 -22.30 -11.92 -3.17
CA ASP A 93 -22.50 -12.51 -1.85
C ASP A 93 -21.43 -12.00 -0.88
N LEU A 94 -21.78 -11.03 -0.03
CA LEU A 94 -20.86 -10.48 0.96
C LEU A 94 -20.43 -11.55 1.99
N GLU A 95 -21.35 -12.42 2.41
CA GLU A 95 -21.08 -13.44 3.44
C GLU A 95 -20.02 -14.43 2.94
N GLU A 96 -20.06 -14.81 1.66
CA GLU A 96 -19.03 -15.66 1.05
C GLU A 96 -17.62 -15.03 1.14
N TRP A 97 -17.50 -13.74 0.81
CA TRP A 97 -16.22 -13.02 0.87
C TRP A 97 -15.76 -12.80 2.31
N GLU A 98 -16.67 -12.52 3.24
CA GLU A 98 -16.37 -12.37 4.68
C GLU A 98 -15.89 -13.70 5.29
N LEU A 99 -16.54 -14.83 4.95
CA LEU A 99 -16.12 -16.16 5.37
C LEU A 99 -14.71 -16.51 4.87
N ARG A 100 -14.40 -16.14 3.62
CA ARG A 100 -13.05 -16.30 3.07
C ARG A 100 -12.03 -15.41 3.78
N ALA A 101 -12.38 -14.16 4.05
CA ALA A 101 -11.53 -13.20 4.73
C ALA A 101 -11.27 -13.57 6.20
N ALA A 102 -12.24 -14.20 6.89
CA ALA A 102 -12.13 -14.61 8.29
C ALA A 102 -10.97 -15.59 8.57
N LEU A 103 -10.41 -16.21 7.54
CA LEU A 103 -9.19 -17.04 7.63
C LEU A 103 -7.91 -16.21 7.88
N TYR A 104 -7.98 -14.88 7.76
CA TYR A 104 -6.85 -13.96 7.80
C TYR A 104 -7.19 -12.75 8.69
N SER A 105 -6.34 -12.46 9.69
CA SER A 105 -6.59 -11.36 10.63
C SER A 105 -6.39 -9.96 10.03
N ASN A 106 -5.81 -9.87 8.84
CA ASN A 106 -5.41 -8.66 8.15
C ASN A 106 -6.21 -8.40 6.86
N ILE A 107 -7.38 -9.02 6.70
CA ILE A 107 -8.26 -8.80 5.54
C ILE A 107 -9.63 -8.30 6.02
N LYS A 108 -10.10 -7.20 5.42
CA LYS A 108 -11.42 -6.61 5.68
C LYS A 108 -12.21 -6.59 4.37
N VAL A 109 -13.51 -6.90 4.44
CA VAL A 109 -14.41 -6.87 3.29
C VAL A 109 -15.58 -5.95 3.61
N PHE A 110 -15.96 -5.14 2.63
CA PHE A 110 -17.11 -4.27 2.68
C PHE A 110 -17.90 -4.37 1.37
N GLN A 111 -19.18 -4.04 1.39
CA GLN A 111 -19.99 -3.91 0.18
C GLN A 111 -20.62 -2.51 0.14
N LEU A 112 -20.54 -1.87 -1.01
CA LEU A 112 -21.20 -0.60 -1.31
C LEU A 112 -22.21 -0.80 -2.44
N ASP A 113 -23.23 0.06 -2.47
CA ASP A 113 -24.23 0.05 -3.53
C ASP A 113 -23.57 0.23 -4.90
N GLU A 114 -23.99 -0.51 -5.91
CA GLU A 114 -23.43 -0.48 -7.27
C GLU A 114 -23.52 0.89 -7.97
N LYS A 115 -24.32 1.82 -7.44
CA LYS A 115 -24.39 3.21 -7.91
C LYS A 115 -23.28 4.10 -7.35
N VAL A 116 -22.57 3.65 -6.32
CA VAL A 116 -21.41 4.36 -5.79
C VAL A 116 -20.29 4.29 -6.81
N SER A 117 -19.72 5.45 -7.17
CA SER A 117 -18.67 5.54 -8.17
C SER A 117 -17.38 4.86 -7.70
N LEU A 118 -16.53 4.46 -8.65
CA LEU A 118 -15.24 3.83 -8.33
C LEU A 118 -14.37 4.74 -7.46
N GLY A 119 -14.33 6.05 -7.72
CA GLY A 119 -13.60 6.99 -6.88
C GLY A 119 -14.13 7.06 -5.44
N GLN A 120 -15.45 6.97 -5.22
CA GLN A 120 -16.01 6.88 -3.87
C GLN A 120 -15.74 5.54 -3.20
N CYS A 121 -15.77 4.43 -3.96
CA CYS A 121 -15.36 3.11 -3.47
C CYS A 121 -13.89 3.13 -3.02
N ASN A 122 -12.99 3.72 -3.81
CA ASN A 122 -11.58 3.92 -3.45
C ASN A 122 -11.46 4.74 -2.16
N ASN A 123 -12.15 5.87 -2.06
CA ASN A 123 -12.13 6.70 -0.84
C ASN A 123 -12.61 5.92 0.40
N TYR A 124 -13.68 5.15 0.28
CA TYR A 124 -14.20 4.32 1.36
C TYR A 124 -13.21 3.23 1.78
N ALA A 125 -12.56 2.57 0.82
CA ALA A 125 -11.54 1.57 1.10
C ALA A 125 -10.34 2.19 1.86
N ILE A 126 -9.85 3.34 1.41
CA ILE A 126 -8.71 4.05 2.02
C ILE A 126 -9.04 4.55 3.42
N GLN A 127 -10.29 4.95 3.68
CA GLN A 127 -10.74 5.31 5.02
C GLN A 127 -10.60 4.13 6.00
N ASN A 128 -10.79 2.89 5.54
CA ASN A 128 -10.68 1.66 6.33
C ASN A 128 -9.26 1.07 6.40
N CYS A 129 -8.31 1.67 5.67
CA CYS A 129 -6.89 1.32 5.76
C CYS A 129 -6.30 1.79 7.09
N SER A 130 -5.43 0.99 7.71
CA SER A 130 -4.84 1.24 9.02
C SER A 130 -3.40 1.77 8.95
N TYR A 131 -2.68 1.54 7.84
CA TYR A 131 -1.27 1.91 7.72
C TYR A 131 -1.05 3.26 7.03
N ASN A 132 0.17 3.78 7.17
CA ASN A 132 0.60 5.05 6.61
C ASN A 132 0.89 5.04 5.10
N TYR A 133 1.05 3.86 4.48
CA TYR A 133 1.10 3.72 3.02
C TYR A 133 -0.10 2.92 2.53
N VAL A 134 -0.55 3.26 1.33
CA VAL A 134 -1.74 2.68 0.70
C VAL A 134 -1.37 2.26 -0.71
N ALA A 135 -1.74 1.03 -1.10
CA ALA A 135 -1.52 0.48 -2.43
C ALA A 135 -2.85 0.15 -3.10
N LYS A 136 -3.06 0.62 -4.33
CA LYS A 136 -4.20 0.25 -5.16
C LYS A 136 -3.86 -1.02 -5.94
N PHE A 137 -4.61 -2.09 -5.74
CA PHE A 137 -4.54 -3.31 -6.54
C PHE A 137 -5.82 -3.47 -7.35
N ASP A 138 -5.71 -3.56 -8.67
CA ASP A 138 -6.82 -3.94 -9.54
C ASP A 138 -7.04 -5.47 -9.44
N ASP A 139 -8.30 -5.90 -9.45
CA ASP A 139 -8.70 -7.30 -9.25
C ASP A 139 -8.37 -8.21 -10.44
N ASP A 140 -8.15 -7.66 -11.64
CA ASP A 140 -7.82 -8.41 -12.86
C ASP A 140 -6.32 -8.45 -13.20
N ASP A 141 -5.46 -7.74 -12.47
CA ASP A 141 -4.03 -7.71 -12.73
C ASP A 141 -3.24 -8.76 -11.93
N TYR A 142 -1.95 -8.91 -12.26
CA TYR A 142 -1.02 -9.78 -11.52
C TYR A 142 0.05 -8.97 -10.78
N TYR A 143 0.17 -9.20 -9.47
CA TYR A 143 1.17 -8.56 -8.60
C TYR A 143 2.07 -9.62 -8.00
N ALA A 144 3.32 -9.70 -8.46
CA ALA A 144 4.28 -10.72 -8.00
C ALA A 144 4.67 -10.53 -6.51
N PRO A 145 5.27 -11.54 -5.87
CA PRO A 145 5.59 -11.50 -4.43
C PRO A 145 6.43 -10.31 -3.95
N TYR A 146 7.30 -9.77 -4.80
CA TYR A 146 8.19 -8.66 -4.43
C TYR A 146 7.66 -7.28 -4.81
N TYR A 147 6.46 -7.19 -5.38
CA TYR A 147 5.87 -5.93 -5.84
C TYR A 147 5.89 -4.83 -4.77
N LEU A 148 5.30 -5.11 -3.59
CA LEU A 148 5.25 -4.12 -2.52
C LEU A 148 6.64 -3.81 -1.96
N LYS A 149 7.58 -4.78 -1.95
CA LYS A 149 8.95 -4.51 -1.50
C LYS A 149 9.64 -3.49 -2.39
N ASP A 150 9.50 -3.62 -3.71
CA ASP A 150 10.11 -2.70 -4.66
C ASP A 150 9.49 -1.30 -4.56
N MET A 151 8.16 -1.23 -4.49
CA MET A 151 7.47 0.07 -4.35
C MET A 151 7.84 0.77 -3.05
N MET A 152 7.92 0.02 -1.95
CA MET A 152 8.35 0.57 -0.66
C MET A 152 9.82 0.97 -0.63
N ALA A 153 10.70 0.22 -1.31
CA ALA A 153 12.09 0.60 -1.47
C ALA A 153 12.25 1.92 -2.24
N ALA A 154 11.37 2.19 -3.21
CA ALA A 154 11.39 3.42 -4.00
C ALA A 154 11.17 4.69 -3.18
N PHE A 155 10.37 4.65 -2.12
CA PHE A 155 10.20 5.80 -1.22
C PHE A 155 11.51 6.21 -0.55
N ASN A 156 12.42 5.28 -0.27
CA ASN A 156 13.67 5.54 0.44
C ASN A 156 14.66 6.38 -0.36
N TYR A 157 14.66 6.27 -1.70
CA TYR A 157 15.61 6.99 -2.55
C TYR A 157 14.97 8.10 -3.40
N SER A 158 13.63 8.11 -3.55
CA SER A 158 12.92 9.13 -4.33
C SER A 158 12.37 10.28 -3.50
N GLN A 159 12.19 10.13 -2.18
CA GLN A 159 11.44 11.10 -1.37
C GLN A 159 10.07 11.49 -1.99
N ALA A 160 9.49 10.60 -2.80
CA ALA A 160 8.21 10.83 -3.45
C ALA A 160 7.04 10.65 -2.47
N ASP A 161 5.87 11.10 -2.88
CA ASP A 161 4.63 10.96 -2.11
C ASP A 161 3.72 9.90 -2.72
N ILE A 162 3.85 9.70 -4.04
CA ILE A 162 3.24 8.64 -4.83
C ILE A 162 4.36 7.92 -5.61
N VAL A 163 4.36 6.60 -5.56
CA VAL A 163 5.22 5.72 -6.35
C VAL A 163 4.32 4.81 -7.19
N GLY A 164 4.73 4.51 -8.41
CA GLY A 164 4.11 3.44 -9.18
C GLY A 164 4.94 3.08 -10.39
N LYS A 165 4.31 2.47 -11.40
CA LYS A 165 4.97 2.02 -12.61
C LYS A 165 4.37 2.72 -13.83
N SER A 166 5.20 3.45 -14.56
CA SER A 166 4.85 3.96 -15.89
C SER A 166 5.24 2.94 -16.97
N CYS A 167 6.43 2.33 -16.81
CA CYS A 167 6.81 1.15 -17.58
C CYS A 167 6.24 -0.13 -16.96
N ARG A 168 5.53 -0.94 -17.75
CA ARG A 168 4.93 -2.20 -17.27
C ARG A 168 4.87 -3.27 -18.34
N PHE A 169 4.78 -4.52 -17.91
CA PHE A 169 4.44 -5.63 -18.78
C PHE A 169 2.93 -5.72 -18.96
N ILE A 170 2.51 -6.13 -20.17
CA ILE A 170 1.12 -6.43 -20.50
C ILE A 170 1.08 -7.84 -21.09
N TYR A 171 0.24 -8.71 -20.54
CA TYR A 171 0.10 -10.09 -21.03
C TYR A 171 -1.24 -10.31 -21.70
N PHE A 172 -1.19 -10.56 -23.01
CA PHE A 172 -2.34 -10.86 -23.86
C PHE A 172 -2.63 -12.37 -23.83
N LYS A 173 -3.55 -12.81 -22.95
CA LYS A 173 -3.84 -14.24 -22.74
C LYS A 173 -4.27 -14.94 -24.02
N SER A 174 -5.19 -14.33 -24.77
CA SER A 174 -5.72 -14.84 -26.04
C SER A 174 -4.62 -15.12 -27.09
N LYS A 175 -3.54 -14.33 -27.05
CA LYS A 175 -2.42 -14.42 -28.00
C LYS A 175 -1.18 -15.11 -27.41
N SER A 176 -1.15 -15.34 -26.10
CA SER A 176 0.05 -15.77 -25.36
C SER A 176 1.27 -14.89 -25.66
N ILE A 177 1.08 -13.57 -25.60
CA ILE A 177 2.13 -12.57 -25.87
C ILE A 177 2.33 -11.71 -24.64
N LEU A 178 3.59 -11.56 -24.22
CA LEU A 178 4.03 -10.56 -23.27
C LEU A 178 4.57 -9.35 -24.01
N GLY A 179 3.92 -8.20 -23.88
CA GLY A 179 4.40 -6.91 -24.37
C GLY A 179 4.99 -6.07 -23.24
N LEU A 180 5.89 -5.16 -23.58
CA LEU A 180 6.38 -4.12 -22.68
C LEU A 180 5.80 -2.78 -23.14
N TYR A 181 4.98 -2.14 -22.32
CA TYR A 181 4.37 -0.86 -22.66
C TYR A 181 5.43 0.24 -22.88
N SER A 182 5.18 1.12 -23.85
CA SER A 182 5.99 2.30 -24.18
C SER A 182 5.11 3.56 -24.20
N PRO A 183 5.58 4.74 -23.75
CA PRO A 183 6.92 5.01 -23.22
C PRO A 183 7.18 4.32 -21.87
N CYS A 184 8.45 4.06 -21.58
CA CYS A 184 8.90 3.26 -20.43
C CYS A 184 9.83 4.08 -19.51
N PRO A 185 9.36 5.18 -18.89
CA PRO A 185 10.13 5.84 -17.85
C PRO A 185 10.21 4.95 -16.61
N GLU A 186 11.41 4.83 -16.07
CA GLU A 186 11.74 4.15 -14.83
C GLU A 186 12.71 5.04 -14.05
N PHE A 187 12.74 4.89 -12.73
CA PHE A 187 13.61 5.63 -11.81
C PHE A 187 13.60 7.15 -12.03
N SER A 188 12.42 7.72 -12.29
CA SER A 188 12.26 9.14 -12.64
C SER A 188 10.99 9.73 -12.05
N TYR A 189 11.03 11.04 -11.77
CA TYR A 189 9.80 11.78 -11.46
C TYR A 189 8.97 11.93 -12.73
N VAL A 190 7.67 11.70 -12.59
CA VAL A 190 6.70 11.72 -13.67
C VAL A 190 5.45 12.46 -13.22
N ASN A 191 4.56 12.78 -14.16
CA ASN A 191 3.26 13.35 -13.82
C ASN A 191 2.15 12.29 -13.73
N TYR A 192 2.48 11.03 -14.05
CA TYR A 192 1.52 9.94 -14.06
C TYR A 192 2.23 8.58 -13.99
N VAL A 193 1.72 7.72 -13.12
CA VAL A 193 1.95 6.27 -13.10
C VAL A 193 0.62 5.57 -13.35
N VAL A 194 0.65 4.31 -13.78
CA VAL A 194 -0.57 3.55 -14.00
C VAL A 194 -1.33 3.40 -12.70
N GLY A 195 -2.62 3.72 -12.70
CA GLY A 195 -3.46 3.77 -11.50
C GLY A 195 -3.44 2.47 -10.68
N ALA A 196 -3.54 1.32 -11.35
CA ALA A 196 -3.40 -0.02 -10.78
C ALA A 196 -2.05 -0.29 -10.09
N THR A 197 -1.06 0.59 -10.25
CA THR A 197 0.28 0.42 -9.68
C THR A 197 0.61 1.44 -8.59
N MET A 198 -0.33 2.30 -8.23
CA MET A 198 -0.08 3.36 -7.27
C MET A 198 0.11 2.80 -5.86
N VAL A 199 1.23 3.16 -5.25
CA VAL A 199 1.46 3.14 -3.81
C VAL A 199 1.71 4.57 -3.37
N PHE A 200 1.00 5.06 -2.37
CA PHE A 200 1.11 6.45 -1.93
C PHE A 200 1.06 6.55 -0.42
N LYS A 201 1.65 7.63 0.12
CA LYS A 201 1.49 7.95 1.53
C LYS A 201 0.05 8.32 1.80
N LYS A 202 -0.56 7.77 2.85
CA LYS A 202 -1.96 8.01 3.22
C LYS A 202 -2.26 9.50 3.45
N GLU A 203 -1.26 10.29 3.85
CA GLU A 203 -1.37 11.75 3.99
C GLU A 203 -1.71 12.47 2.67
N VAL A 204 -1.30 11.92 1.52
CA VAL A 204 -1.70 12.45 0.20
C VAL A 204 -3.21 12.37 0.08
N TRP A 205 -3.78 11.20 0.37
CA TRP A 205 -5.23 10.98 0.36
C TRP A 205 -5.97 11.80 1.43
N GLN A 206 -5.35 12.10 2.57
CA GLN A 206 -5.97 12.97 3.58
C GLN A 206 -6.18 14.40 3.07
N LYS A 207 -5.30 14.89 2.19
CA LYS A 207 -5.40 16.22 1.59
C LYS A 207 -6.16 16.24 0.26
N ILE A 208 -6.00 15.20 -0.56
CA ILE A 208 -6.56 15.09 -1.90
C ILE A 208 -7.40 13.81 -1.98
N LYS A 209 -8.69 13.91 -2.26
CA LYS A 209 -9.57 12.73 -2.40
C LYS A 209 -9.65 12.30 -3.86
N PHE A 210 -9.96 11.03 -4.10
CA PHE A 210 -10.42 10.61 -5.42
C PHE A 210 -11.73 11.34 -5.74
N PRO A 211 -11.92 11.85 -6.97
CA PRO A 211 -13.18 12.47 -7.36
C PRO A 211 -14.33 11.44 -7.40
N ASP A 212 -15.57 11.92 -7.25
CA ASP A 212 -16.77 11.09 -7.38
C ASP A 212 -17.10 10.80 -8.86
N VAL A 213 -16.29 9.94 -9.48
CA VAL A 213 -16.45 9.47 -10.88
C VAL A 213 -16.02 8.01 -10.99
N THR A 214 -16.55 7.33 -12.01
CA THR A 214 -16.20 5.93 -12.30
C THR A 214 -15.07 5.80 -13.32
N GLU A 215 -14.87 6.82 -14.16
CA GLU A 215 -13.82 6.84 -15.18
C GLU A 215 -12.90 8.04 -14.97
N GLY A 216 -11.59 7.80 -14.95
CA GLY A 216 -10.56 8.84 -14.85
C GLY A 216 -10.29 9.33 -13.43
N GLU A 217 -10.81 8.65 -12.42
CA GLU A 217 -10.58 8.90 -11.00
C GLU A 217 -9.10 8.84 -10.63
N ASP A 218 -8.36 7.84 -11.13
CA ASP A 218 -6.92 7.68 -10.92
C ASP A 218 -6.13 8.84 -11.57
N THR A 219 -6.52 9.25 -12.78
CA THR A 219 -5.88 10.35 -13.51
C THR A 219 -6.08 11.67 -12.78
N LYS A 220 -7.30 11.95 -12.34
CA LYS A 220 -7.62 13.20 -11.64
C LYS A 220 -6.99 13.26 -10.26
N PHE A 221 -6.95 12.15 -9.51
CA PHE A 221 -6.27 12.08 -8.21
C PHE A 221 -4.78 12.42 -8.34
N GLN A 222 -4.09 11.87 -9.35
CA GLN A 222 -2.68 12.17 -9.59
C GLN A 222 -2.45 13.62 -10.02
N GLN A 223 -3.29 14.15 -10.92
CA GLN A 223 -3.23 15.55 -11.32
C GLN A 223 -3.41 16.50 -10.13
N ASP A 224 -4.43 16.27 -9.31
CA ASP A 224 -4.71 17.09 -8.12
C ASP A 224 -3.62 16.96 -7.06
N SER A 225 -2.97 15.79 -6.97
CA SER A 225 -1.81 15.59 -6.11
C SER A 225 -0.63 16.43 -6.55
N ILE A 226 -0.33 16.48 -7.85
CA ILE A 226 0.73 17.33 -8.41
C ILE A 226 0.41 18.81 -8.19
N ASP A 227 -0.82 19.22 -8.45
CA ASP A 227 -1.28 20.60 -8.23
C ASP A 227 -1.22 20.97 -6.73
N GLY A 228 -1.39 19.99 -5.84
CA GLY A 228 -1.19 20.09 -4.39
C GLY A 228 0.29 20.08 -3.94
N GLY A 229 1.24 19.97 -4.87
CA GLY A 229 2.68 19.99 -4.60
C GLY A 229 3.31 18.63 -4.26
N PHE A 230 2.57 17.54 -4.41
CA PHE A 230 3.08 16.18 -4.18
C PHE A 230 3.89 15.66 -5.38
N LYS A 231 4.87 14.81 -5.09
CA LYS A 231 5.77 14.23 -6.11
C LYS A 231 5.37 12.80 -6.46
N ILE A 232 5.31 12.52 -7.76
CA ILE A 232 5.08 11.17 -8.30
C ILE A 232 6.37 10.61 -8.90
N PHE A 233 6.69 9.36 -8.57
CA PHE A 233 7.90 8.69 -9.04
C PHE A 233 7.58 7.34 -9.70
N ALA A 234 8.14 7.13 -10.89
CA ALA A 234 8.09 5.85 -11.60
C ALA A 234 9.24 4.95 -11.12
N ALA A 235 8.91 3.82 -10.52
CA ALA A 235 9.85 2.77 -10.15
C ALA A 235 10.19 1.87 -11.37
N ASP A 236 10.80 0.71 -11.14
CA ASP A 236 11.08 -0.27 -12.19
C ASP A 236 9.79 -0.89 -12.78
N ARG A 237 9.95 -1.66 -13.86
CA ARG A 237 8.89 -2.39 -14.57
C ARG A 237 8.52 -3.77 -14.02
N TYR A 238 9.25 -4.31 -13.05
CA TYR A 238 9.15 -5.71 -12.62
C TYR A 238 8.02 -5.94 -11.63
N ASN A 239 7.74 -7.21 -11.33
CA ASN A 239 6.80 -7.65 -10.30
C ASN A 239 5.34 -7.20 -10.48
N TYR A 240 4.96 -6.68 -11.65
CA TYR A 240 3.57 -6.37 -12.01
C TYR A 240 3.32 -6.63 -13.49
N VAL A 241 2.13 -7.14 -13.81
CA VAL A 241 1.69 -7.38 -15.18
C VAL A 241 0.22 -6.99 -15.31
N THR A 242 -0.08 -6.13 -16.30
CA THR A 242 -1.46 -5.91 -16.73
C THR A 242 -1.95 -7.15 -17.48
N ILE A 243 -3.04 -7.78 -17.03
CA ILE A 243 -3.56 -8.98 -17.69
C ILE A 243 -4.70 -8.61 -18.64
N ARG A 244 -4.60 -9.10 -19.87
CA ARG A 244 -5.63 -8.97 -20.90
C ARG A 244 -6.26 -10.33 -21.14
N GLU A 245 -7.33 -10.60 -20.39
CA GLU A 245 -8.27 -11.72 -20.63
C GLU A 245 -8.83 -11.75 -22.06
N GLU A 246 -9.31 -12.92 -22.47
CA GLU A 246 -9.85 -13.16 -23.81
C GLU A 246 -11.15 -12.40 -24.12
N ASN A 247 -11.92 -12.01 -23.09
CA ASN A 247 -13.16 -11.25 -23.26
C ASN A 247 -12.92 -9.76 -22.92
N PRO A 248 -12.96 -8.84 -23.91
CA PRO A 248 -12.71 -7.41 -23.69
C PRO A 248 -13.66 -6.76 -22.68
N ASN A 249 -14.91 -7.22 -22.62
CA ASN A 249 -15.94 -6.68 -21.72
C ASN A 249 -15.67 -7.00 -20.24
N LYS A 250 -14.61 -7.76 -19.94
CA LYS A 250 -14.21 -8.09 -18.58
C LYS A 250 -13.08 -7.21 -18.06
N HIS A 251 -12.55 -6.27 -18.83
CA HIS A 251 -11.41 -5.43 -18.39
C HIS A 251 -11.86 -4.16 -17.69
N THR A 252 -11.11 -3.74 -16.67
CA THR A 252 -11.24 -2.39 -16.10
C THR A 252 -10.91 -1.32 -17.15
N PHE A 253 -9.84 -1.54 -17.93
CA PHE A 253 -9.43 -0.65 -19.00
C PHE A 253 -9.92 -1.12 -20.38
N GLN A 254 -10.85 -0.36 -20.97
CA GLN A 254 -11.47 -0.65 -22.26
C GLN A 254 -10.64 -0.09 -23.42
N LEU A 255 -9.78 -0.94 -23.99
CA LEU A 255 -9.03 -0.69 -25.22
C LEU A 255 -8.97 -2.00 -26.01
N ASP A 256 -9.04 -2.00 -27.34
CA ASP A 256 -8.87 -3.24 -28.10
C ASP A 256 -7.41 -3.73 -28.06
N ASP A 257 -7.22 -5.05 -28.17
CA ASP A 257 -5.90 -5.65 -28.00
C ASP A 257 -4.90 -5.23 -29.08
N ASP A 258 -5.32 -5.06 -30.33
CA ASP A 258 -4.39 -4.71 -31.42
C ASP A 258 -3.88 -3.27 -31.27
N THR A 259 -4.75 -2.33 -30.87
CA THR A 259 -4.34 -0.99 -30.47
C THR A 259 -3.41 -1.03 -29.26
N TYR A 260 -3.73 -1.83 -28.24
CA TYR A 260 -2.88 -1.89 -27.05
C TYR A 260 -1.51 -2.50 -27.33
N ILE A 261 -1.45 -3.50 -28.22
CA ILE A 261 -0.22 -4.10 -28.73
C ILE A 261 0.61 -3.05 -29.49
N SER A 262 -0.02 -2.14 -30.23
CA SER A 262 0.71 -1.08 -30.95
C SER A 262 1.47 -0.12 -30.02
N TYR A 263 1.06 -0.02 -28.75
CA TYR A 263 1.76 0.74 -27.70
C TYR A 263 2.86 -0.07 -27.01
N CYS A 264 2.99 -1.35 -27.33
CA CYS A 264 4.00 -2.23 -26.75
C CYS A 264 5.23 -2.33 -27.65
N GLN A 265 6.39 -2.33 -27.01
CA GLN A 265 7.64 -2.81 -27.58
C GLN A 265 7.93 -4.22 -27.04
N ARG A 266 8.89 -4.92 -27.67
CA ARG A 266 9.39 -6.23 -27.22
C ARG A 266 8.25 -7.24 -26.99
N LEU A 267 7.49 -7.53 -28.04
CA LEU A 267 6.46 -8.57 -28.02
C LEU A 267 7.12 -9.95 -27.97
N ILE A 268 6.89 -10.69 -26.89
CA ILE A 268 7.51 -12.00 -26.63
C ILE A 268 6.39 -13.05 -26.59
N PRO A 269 6.33 -13.98 -27.56
CA PRO A 269 5.45 -15.14 -27.47
C PRO A 269 5.87 -16.03 -26.31
N ILE A 270 5.02 -16.16 -25.30
CA ILE A 270 5.31 -16.93 -24.10
C ILE A 270 4.03 -17.36 -23.39
N LYS A 271 4.00 -18.58 -22.85
CA LYS A 271 2.86 -19.07 -22.04
C LYS A 271 3.00 -18.74 -20.56
N ASN A 272 4.22 -18.80 -20.04
CA ASN A 272 4.53 -18.50 -18.64
C ASN A 272 5.45 -17.28 -18.57
N PHE A 273 4.89 -16.11 -18.29
CA PHE A 273 5.64 -14.86 -18.23
C PHE A 273 6.41 -14.66 -16.92
N LEU A 274 6.11 -15.42 -15.86
CA LEU A 274 6.65 -15.19 -14.51
C LEU A 274 8.18 -15.09 -14.47
N PRO A 275 8.96 -15.96 -15.14
CA PRO A 275 10.43 -15.87 -15.10
C PRO A 275 11.01 -14.58 -15.71
N LEU A 276 10.23 -13.86 -16.53
CA LEU A 276 10.68 -12.63 -17.19
C LEU A 276 10.35 -11.36 -16.40
N ILE A 277 9.36 -11.43 -15.51
CA ILE A 277 8.84 -10.27 -14.80
C ILE A 277 9.19 -10.25 -13.32
N THR A 278 9.49 -11.40 -12.71
CA THR A 278 9.83 -11.47 -11.28
C THR A 278 11.31 -11.16 -11.07
N ARG A 279 11.61 -10.17 -10.23
CA ARG A 279 12.98 -9.82 -9.82
C ARG A 279 13.09 -9.58 -8.32
#